data_AF-A0A328AAB1-F1
#
_entry.id   AF-A0A328AAB1-F1
#
_cell.length_a   1.000
_cell.length_b   1.000
_cell.length_c   1.000
_cell.angle_alpha   90.00
_cell.angle_beta   90.00
_cell.angle_gamma   90.00
#
_symmetry.space_group_name_H-M   'P 1'
#
loop_
_entity.id
_entity.type
_entity.pdbx_description
1 polymer ?
#
loop_
_entity_poly.entity_id
_entity_poly.type
_entity_poly.pdbx_seq_one_letter_code
_entity_poly.pdbx_strand_id
1 'polypeptide(L)'
;MIYVIRDSLSGYVKIGYAADPWRRLAKIQSDTPGEVRLVVSEEGDEEREAELHQQFAHCRTRGEWFAPDAALEAYIAASATPEKPAAVRESQAFWNGLTDAQVARATGFRKPYVSEVRRGLQRATPPKAIIFQRATGVSAIKLVFGDLADEAA
;
A
#
# COMPACT_ATOMS: atom_id res chain seq x y z
N MET A 1 4.23 13.06 -6.62
CA MET A 1 2.94 13.13 -5.91
C MET A 1 3.19 13.63 -4.51
N ILE A 2 2.47 14.66 -4.11
CA ILE A 2 2.38 15.06 -2.71
C ILE A 2 1.43 14.09 -2.01
N TYR A 3 1.80 13.73 -0.78
CA TYR A 3 0.97 12.90 0.08
C TYR A 3 0.85 13.50 1.47
N VAL A 4 -0.32 13.28 2.09
CA VAL A 4 -0.53 13.54 3.52
C VAL A 4 -0.95 12.25 4.19
N ILE A 5 -0.18 11.82 5.19
CA ILE A 5 -0.45 10.62 5.99
C ILE A 5 -0.80 11.05 7.40
N ARG A 6 -1.97 10.65 7.89
CA ARG A 6 -2.45 10.90 9.24
C ARG A 6 -2.19 9.70 10.14
N ASP A 7 -1.64 9.95 11.31
CA ASP A 7 -1.68 9.01 12.42
C ASP A 7 -3.06 9.08 13.09
N SER A 8 -3.77 7.95 13.12
CA SER A 8 -5.13 7.87 13.63
C SER A 8 -5.20 8.03 15.15
N LEU A 9 -4.10 7.77 15.87
CA LEU A 9 -4.07 7.88 17.34
C LEU A 9 -3.84 9.32 17.79
N SER A 10 -2.80 9.98 17.25
CA SER A 10 -2.42 11.33 17.66
C SER A 10 -3.11 12.43 16.85
N GLY A 11 -3.60 12.12 15.66
CA GLY A 11 -4.11 13.09 14.69
C GLY A 11 -3.02 13.85 13.92
N TYR A 12 -1.73 13.62 14.24
CA TYR A 12 -0.62 14.27 13.56
C TYR A 12 -0.57 13.82 12.12
N VAL A 13 -0.14 14.74 11.25
CA VAL A 13 -0.01 14.44 9.83
C VAL A 13 1.42 14.61 9.36
N LYS A 14 1.81 13.77 8.41
CA LYS A 14 3.07 13.85 7.70
C LYS A 14 2.79 14.31 6.27
N ILE A 15 3.46 15.37 5.85
CA ILE A 15 3.40 15.87 4.46
C ILE A 15 4.71 15.47 3.78
N GLY A 16 4.63 14.87 2.59
CA GLY A 16 5.84 14.64 1.81
C GLY A 16 5.61 14.34 0.33
N TYR A 17 6.71 14.27 -0.43
CA TYR A 17 6.71 13.87 -1.83
C TYR A 17 7.15 12.42 -2.03
N ALA A 18 6.47 11.71 -2.93
CA ALA A 18 6.90 10.39 -3.41
C ALA A 18 6.37 10.10 -4.82
N ALA A 19 7.07 9.20 -5.52
CA ALA A 19 6.56 8.60 -6.76
C ALA A 19 5.36 7.66 -6.50
N ASP A 20 5.35 6.97 -5.34
CA ASP A 20 4.29 6.04 -4.93
C ASP A 20 3.91 6.28 -3.46
N PRO A 21 2.87 7.11 -3.20
CA PRO A 21 2.34 7.36 -1.86
C PRO A 21 1.88 6.12 -1.10
N TRP A 22 1.38 5.09 -1.80
CA TRP A 22 0.90 3.85 -1.17
C TRP A 22 2.05 3.00 -0.64
N ARG A 23 3.12 2.87 -1.42
CA ARG A 23 4.35 2.23 -0.95
C ARG A 23 4.95 2.99 0.24
N ARG A 24 4.87 4.32 0.23
CA ARG A 24 5.33 5.15 1.34
C ARG A 24 4.49 4.97 2.60
N LEU A 25 3.16 4.90 2.47
CA LEU A 25 2.24 4.56 3.55
C LEU A 25 2.59 3.21 4.18
N ALA A 26 2.80 2.17 3.37
CA ALA A 26 3.17 0.85 3.86
C ALA A 26 4.47 0.85 4.69
N LYS A 27 5.48 1.63 4.25
CA LYS A 27 6.73 1.81 5.00
C LYS A 27 6.50 2.57 6.31
N ILE A 28 5.72 3.64 6.29
CA ILE A 28 5.46 4.41 7.52
C ILE A 28 4.65 3.58 8.52
N GLN A 29 3.68 2.80 8.04
CA GLN A 29 2.89 1.89 8.88
C GLN A 29 3.75 0.80 9.53
N SER A 30 4.81 0.29 8.90
CA SER A 30 5.70 -0.68 9.53
C SER A 30 6.54 -0.07 10.65
N ASP A 31 6.85 1.22 10.54
CA ASP A 31 7.69 1.96 11.47
C ASP A 31 6.85 2.68 12.55
N THR A 32 5.51 2.60 12.46
CA THR A 32 4.56 3.26 13.37
C THR A 32 3.70 2.21 14.08
N PRO A 33 3.67 2.17 15.43
CA PRO A 33 2.85 1.21 16.16
C PRO A 33 1.34 1.38 15.95
N GLY A 34 0.88 2.63 15.75
CA GLY A 34 -0.52 2.99 15.51
C GLY A 34 -0.94 2.87 14.04
N GLU A 35 -2.24 2.95 13.78
CA GLU A 35 -2.77 2.97 12.41
C GLU A 35 -2.52 4.31 11.74
N VAL A 36 -1.89 4.29 10.57
CA VAL A 36 -1.72 5.47 9.71
C VAL A 36 -2.57 5.36 8.44
N ARG A 37 -3.08 6.49 7.96
CA ARG A 37 -3.95 6.58 6.79
C ARG A 37 -3.47 7.64 5.83
N LEU A 38 -3.46 7.33 4.54
CA LEU A 38 -3.25 8.31 3.49
C LEU A 38 -4.54 9.11 3.31
N VAL A 39 -4.50 10.41 3.59
CA VAL A 39 -5.68 11.31 3.56
C VAL A 39 -5.67 12.27 2.39
N VAL A 40 -4.49 12.57 1.83
CA VAL A 40 -4.34 13.35 0.59
C VAL A 40 -3.34 12.66 -0.33
N SER A 41 -3.64 12.66 -1.63
CA SER A 41 -2.68 12.37 -2.69
C SER A 41 -2.97 13.28 -3.88
N GLU A 42 -2.05 14.20 -4.17
CA GLU A 42 -2.21 15.17 -5.25
C GLU A 42 -0.95 15.25 -6.12
N GLU A 43 -1.12 15.74 -7.34
CA GLU A 43 -0.01 16.01 -8.24
C GLU A 43 0.88 17.13 -7.65
N GLY A 44 2.18 16.99 -7.85
CA GLY A 44 3.17 17.90 -7.30
C GLY A 44 4.53 17.23 -7.13
N ASP A 45 5.51 18.07 -6.84
CA ASP A 45 6.94 17.79 -6.79
C ASP A 45 7.56 18.24 -5.46
N GLU A 46 8.89 18.23 -5.38
CA GLU A 46 9.63 18.64 -4.19
C GLU A 46 9.47 20.13 -3.87
N GLU A 47 9.24 20.98 -4.88
CA GLU A 47 9.00 22.41 -4.67
C GLU A 47 7.65 22.62 -4.01
N ARG A 48 6.61 21.92 -4.49
CA ARG A 48 5.28 21.96 -3.85
C ARG A 48 5.31 21.43 -2.41
N GLU A 49 6.12 20.41 -2.12
CA GLU A 49 6.32 19.94 -0.75
C GLU A 49 6.92 21.04 0.15
N ALA A 50 7.95 21.73 -0.34
CA ALA A 50 8.61 22.80 0.39
C ALA A 50 7.66 23.98 0.68
N GLU A 51 6.83 24.36 -0.30
CA GLU A 51 5.78 25.36 -0.12
C GLU A 51 4.80 24.97 0.99
N LEU A 52 4.30 23.74 0.99
CA LEU A 52 3.38 23.25 2.02
C LEU A 52 4.05 23.21 3.39
N HIS A 53 5.32 22.79 3.46
CA HIS A 53 6.09 22.82 4.70
C HIS A 53 6.28 24.23 5.24
N GLN A 54 6.45 25.22 4.36
CA GLN A 54 6.54 26.64 4.74
C GLN A 54 5.17 27.18 5.17
N GLN A 55 4.11 26.86 4.41
CA GLN A 55 2.74 27.27 4.68
C GLN A 55 2.25 26.79 6.04
N PHE A 56 2.62 25.57 6.45
CA PHE A 56 2.23 24.96 7.72
C PHE A 56 3.37 24.94 8.75
N ALA A 57 4.39 25.78 8.58
CA ALA A 57 5.54 25.81 9.47
C ALA A 57 5.17 26.08 10.95
N HIS A 58 4.08 26.82 11.20
CA HIS A 58 3.61 27.15 12.55
C HIS A 58 3.14 25.94 13.36
N CYS A 59 2.63 24.90 12.70
CA CYS A 59 2.19 23.66 13.35
C CYS A 59 3.18 22.50 13.12
N ARG A 60 4.34 22.76 12.49
CA ARG A 60 5.39 21.77 12.30
C ARG A 60 6.02 21.40 13.65
N THR A 61 6.11 20.10 13.93
CA THR A 61 6.58 19.60 15.23
C THR A 61 7.96 18.97 15.16
N ARG A 62 8.11 17.89 14.37
CA ARG A 62 9.41 17.20 14.22
C ARG A 62 9.60 16.67 12.81
N GLY A 63 10.68 17.09 12.16
CA GLY A 63 10.96 16.67 10.80
C GLY A 63 9.83 17.08 9.86
N GLU A 64 9.14 16.12 9.25
CA GLU A 64 8.04 16.34 8.31
C GLU A 64 6.66 16.12 8.97
N TRP A 65 6.58 16.13 10.30
CA TRP A 65 5.32 15.93 11.04
C TRP A 65 4.75 17.24 11.56
N PHE A 66 3.43 17.38 11.46
CA PHE A 66 2.65 18.57 11.78
C PHE A 66 1.53 18.20 12.76
N ALA A 67 1.34 19.03 13.78
CA ALA A 67 0.23 18.90 14.72
C ALA A 67 -1.10 19.25 14.03
N PRO A 68 -2.24 18.72 14.53
CA PRO A 68 -3.56 19.13 14.06
C PRO A 68 -3.75 20.65 14.16
N ASP A 69 -4.15 21.28 13.07
CA ASP A 69 -4.36 22.72 12.97
C ASP A 69 -5.53 23.01 12.02
N ALA A 70 -6.29 24.08 12.29
CA ALA A 70 -7.50 24.40 11.54
C ALA A 70 -7.22 24.68 10.05
N ALA A 71 -6.12 25.38 9.73
CA ALA A 71 -5.77 25.67 8.34
C ALA A 71 -5.31 24.40 7.60
N LEU A 72 -4.61 23.51 8.29
CA LEU A 72 -4.16 22.23 7.76
C LEU A 72 -5.33 21.27 7.50
N GLU A 73 -6.30 21.21 8.41
CA GLU A 73 -7.53 20.44 8.21
C GLU A 73 -8.37 20.98 7.05
N ALA A 74 -8.45 22.31 6.89
CA ALA A 74 -9.13 22.92 5.76
C ALA A 74 -8.46 22.56 4.42
N TYR A 75 -7.13 22.54 4.38
CA TYR A 75 -6.39 22.05 3.21
C TYR A 75 -6.69 20.59 2.91
N ILE A 76 -6.62 19.70 3.91
CA ILE A 76 -6.91 18.26 3.73
C ILE A 76 -8.34 18.05 3.21
N ALA A 77 -9.32 18.80 3.72
CA ALA A 77 -10.70 18.70 3.28
C ALA A 77 -10.94 19.24 1.86
N ALA A 78 -10.13 20.20 1.40
CA ALA A 78 -10.21 20.76 0.05
C ALA A 78 -9.43 19.92 -0.98
N SER A 79 -8.46 19.12 -0.55
CA SER A 79 -7.62 18.28 -1.40
C SER A 79 -8.27 16.96 -1.82
N ALA A 80 -7.73 16.35 -2.87
CA ALA A 80 -8.19 15.06 -3.35
C ALA A 80 -7.92 13.94 -2.33
N THR A 81 -8.99 13.29 -1.87
CA THR A 81 -8.87 12.08 -1.06
C THR A 81 -8.44 10.92 -1.95
N PRO A 82 -7.36 10.20 -1.60
CA PRO A 82 -6.90 9.09 -2.41
C PRO A 82 -7.84 7.90 -2.30
N GLU A 83 -8.39 7.46 -3.42
CA GLU A 83 -8.97 6.12 -3.50
C GLU A 83 -7.84 5.08 -3.47
N LYS A 84 -7.97 4.08 -2.58
CA LYS A 84 -7.04 2.96 -2.56
C LYS A 84 -7.11 2.24 -3.91
N PRO A 85 -6.00 2.10 -4.66
CA PRO A 85 -6.05 1.52 -5.99
C PRO A 85 -6.60 0.10 -5.91
N ALA A 86 -7.43 -0.25 -6.90
CA ALA A 86 -8.13 -1.53 -7.02
C ALA A 86 -7.20 -2.76 -6.98
N ALA A 87 -5.89 -2.59 -7.09
CA ALA A 87 -4.88 -3.63 -6.88
C ALA A 87 -5.03 -4.40 -5.53
N VAL A 88 -5.64 -3.81 -4.50
CA VAL A 88 -6.00 -4.56 -3.28
C VAL A 88 -7.18 -5.51 -3.51
N ARG A 89 -8.16 -5.13 -4.34
CA ARG A 89 -9.26 -6.01 -4.78
C ARG A 89 -8.74 -7.11 -5.72
N GLU A 90 -7.84 -6.79 -6.65
CA GLU A 90 -7.19 -7.80 -7.50
C GLU A 90 -6.35 -8.80 -6.71
N SER A 91 -5.73 -8.36 -5.60
CA SER A 91 -4.94 -9.27 -4.76
C SER A 91 -5.79 -10.36 -4.09
N GLN A 92 -7.03 -10.00 -3.73
CA GLN A 92 -8.03 -10.94 -3.26
C GLN A 92 -8.52 -11.80 -4.41
N ALA A 93 -8.82 -11.24 -5.58
CA ALA A 93 -9.26 -12.03 -6.74
C ALA A 93 -8.24 -13.13 -7.14
N PHE A 94 -6.93 -12.83 -7.10
CA PHE A 94 -5.91 -13.81 -7.44
C PHE A 94 -5.90 -15.03 -6.49
N TRP A 95 -5.99 -14.80 -5.17
CA TRP A 95 -6.02 -15.88 -4.17
C TRP A 95 -7.45 -16.32 -3.80
N ASN A 96 -8.42 -16.21 -4.73
CA ASN A 96 -9.82 -16.58 -4.52
C ASN A 96 -10.46 -15.97 -3.26
N GLY A 97 -10.18 -14.70 -3.01
CA GLY A 97 -10.68 -13.89 -1.89
C GLY A 97 -9.70 -13.74 -0.73
N LEU A 98 -8.56 -14.44 -0.72
CA LEU A 98 -7.61 -14.39 0.39
C LEU A 98 -6.60 -13.24 0.26
N THR A 99 -6.19 -12.69 1.40
CA THR A 99 -5.06 -11.73 1.47
C THR A 99 -3.72 -12.46 1.51
N ASP A 100 -2.64 -11.80 1.06
CA ASP A 100 -1.27 -12.35 1.14
C ASP A 100 -0.90 -12.80 2.58
N ALA A 101 -1.44 -12.13 3.60
CA ALA A 101 -1.22 -12.50 5.00
C ALA A 101 -1.92 -13.81 5.40
N GLN A 102 -3.17 -14.00 4.95
CA GLN A 102 -3.91 -15.24 5.17
C GLN A 102 -3.25 -16.41 4.44
N VAL A 103 -2.82 -16.20 3.19
CA VAL A 103 -2.10 -17.23 2.41
C VAL A 103 -0.75 -17.57 3.03
N ALA A 104 0.02 -16.58 3.48
CA ALA A 104 1.28 -16.81 4.20
C ALA A 104 1.06 -17.67 5.45
N ARG A 105 0.01 -17.37 6.23
CA ARG A 105 -0.37 -18.15 7.42
C ARG A 105 -0.77 -19.59 7.07
N ALA A 106 -1.52 -19.80 5.99
CA ALA A 106 -2.00 -21.12 5.59
C ALA A 106 -0.91 -22.01 4.95
N THR A 107 0.06 -21.39 4.25
CA THR A 107 1.12 -22.10 3.52
C THR A 107 2.41 -22.25 4.34
N GLY A 108 2.58 -21.47 5.40
CA GLY A 108 3.84 -21.36 6.14
C GLY A 108 4.92 -20.55 5.41
N PHE A 109 4.61 -19.96 4.25
CA PHE A 109 5.57 -19.15 3.52
C PHE A 109 5.66 -17.73 4.06
N ARG A 110 6.82 -17.10 3.87
CA ARG A 110 7.02 -15.69 4.21
C ARG A 110 6.11 -14.81 3.35
N LYS A 111 5.42 -13.84 3.96
CA LYS A 111 4.52 -12.91 3.25
C LYS A 111 5.15 -12.20 2.04
N PRO A 112 6.43 -11.76 2.07
CA PRO A 112 7.08 -11.20 0.89
C PRO A 112 7.09 -12.17 -0.30
N TYR A 113 7.41 -13.44 -0.07
CA TYR A 113 7.41 -14.47 -1.11
C TYR A 113 6.01 -14.69 -1.70
N VAL A 114 4.97 -14.73 -0.86
CA VAL A 114 3.58 -14.82 -1.33
C VAL A 114 3.20 -13.63 -2.23
N SER A 115 3.61 -12.43 -1.83
CA SER A 115 3.37 -11.19 -2.60
C SER A 115 4.13 -11.20 -3.94
N GLU A 116 5.38 -11.66 -3.96
CA GLU A 116 6.17 -11.79 -5.19
C GLU A 116 5.55 -12.78 -6.18
N VAL A 117 5.03 -13.91 -5.68
CA VAL A 117 4.32 -14.90 -6.51
C VAL A 117 3.04 -14.31 -7.10
N ARG A 118 2.22 -13.65 -6.27
CA ARG A 118 0.99 -12.99 -6.73
C ARG A 118 1.25 -11.90 -7.76
N ARG A 119 2.30 -11.12 -7.58
CA ARG A 119 2.70 -10.04 -8.50
C ARG A 119 3.35 -10.55 -9.79
N GLY A 120 3.49 -11.87 -9.96
CA GLY A 120 4.16 -12.47 -11.10
C GLY A 120 5.68 -12.24 -11.14
N LEU A 121 6.25 -11.66 -10.08
CA LEU A 121 7.69 -11.42 -9.96
C LEU A 121 8.46 -12.71 -9.70
N GLN A 122 7.79 -13.73 -9.16
CA GLN A 122 8.36 -15.03 -8.92
C GLN A 122 7.40 -16.15 -9.30
N ARG A 123 7.88 -17.19 -9.98
CA ARG A 123 7.12 -18.42 -10.23
C ARG A 123 7.26 -19.37 -9.05
N ALA A 124 6.16 -20.02 -8.67
CA ALA A 124 6.23 -21.10 -7.70
C ALA A 124 6.83 -22.35 -8.38
N THR A 125 7.73 -23.05 -7.72
CA THR A 125 8.15 -24.38 -8.19
C THR A 125 6.99 -25.37 -8.03
N PRO A 126 6.94 -26.49 -8.78
CA PRO A 126 5.82 -27.42 -8.72
C PRO A 126 5.46 -27.89 -7.29
N PRO A 127 6.41 -28.25 -6.40
CA PRO A 127 6.08 -28.60 -5.02
C PRO A 127 5.41 -27.47 -4.23
N LYS A 128 5.85 -26.22 -4.43
CA LYS A 128 5.29 -25.05 -3.75
C LYS A 128 3.93 -24.66 -4.33
N ALA A 129 3.75 -24.82 -5.63
CA ALA A 129 2.48 -24.58 -6.31
C ALA A 129 1.37 -25.49 -5.78
N ILE A 130 1.69 -26.76 -5.46
CA ILE A 130 0.74 -27.69 -4.81
C ILE A 130 0.33 -27.17 -3.42
N ILE A 131 1.27 -26.63 -2.64
CA ILE A 131 0.97 -26.08 -1.31
C ILE A 131 0.04 -24.86 -1.44
N PHE A 132 0.34 -23.94 -2.35
CA PHE A 132 -0.53 -22.80 -2.65
C PHE A 132 -1.92 -23.24 -3.14
N GLN A 133 -2.00 -24.20 -4.05
CA GLN A 133 -3.27 -24.71 -4.58
C GLN A 133 -4.14 -25.29 -3.47
N ARG A 134 -3.56 -26.09 -2.56
CA ARG A 134 -4.29 -26.64 -1.41
C ARG A 134 -4.79 -25.56 -0.44
N ALA A 135 -4.00 -24.50 -0.25
CA ALA A 135 -4.34 -23.43 0.69
C ALA A 135 -5.32 -22.39 0.12
N THR A 136 -5.37 -22.21 -1.20
CA THR A 136 -6.06 -21.08 -1.85
C THR A 136 -7.05 -21.48 -2.93
N GLY A 137 -6.99 -22.71 -3.43
CA GLY A 137 -7.74 -23.17 -4.60
C GLY A 137 -7.20 -22.67 -5.95
N VAL A 138 -6.14 -21.86 -5.97
CA VAL A 138 -5.53 -21.37 -7.22
C VAL A 138 -4.81 -22.51 -7.93
N SER A 139 -5.06 -22.68 -9.23
CA SER A 139 -4.44 -23.74 -10.04
C SER A 139 -2.91 -23.71 -9.95
N ALA A 140 -2.29 -24.87 -9.69
CA ALA A 140 -0.84 -25.00 -9.69
C ALA A 140 -0.22 -24.62 -11.05
N ILE A 141 -0.94 -24.87 -12.16
CA ILE A 141 -0.49 -24.49 -13.51
C ILE A 141 -0.33 -22.95 -13.60
N LYS A 142 -1.33 -22.21 -13.13
CA LYS A 142 -1.30 -20.73 -13.10
C LYS A 142 -0.14 -20.20 -12.24
N LEU A 143 0.20 -20.89 -11.14
CA LEU A 143 1.27 -20.49 -10.23
C LEU A 143 2.68 -20.79 -10.75
N VAL A 144 2.83 -21.84 -11.56
CA VAL A 144 4.11 -22.23 -12.16
C VAL A 144 4.37 -21.46 -13.45
N PHE A 145 3.34 -21.30 -14.29
CA PHE A 145 3.50 -20.83 -15.67
C PHE A 145 2.91 -19.45 -15.94
N GLY A 146 2.04 -18.93 -15.06
CA GLY A 146 1.29 -17.69 -15.29
C GLY A 146 0.01 -17.91 -16.11
N ASP A 147 -0.59 -16.83 -16.61
CA ASP A 147 -1.81 -16.86 -17.42
C ASP A 147 -1.55 -17.31 -18.87
N LEU A 148 -0.99 -18.51 -19.03
CA LEU A 148 -0.81 -19.18 -20.34
C LEU A 148 -2.03 -20.05 -20.71
N ALA A 149 -3.20 -19.78 -20.12
CA ALA A 149 -4.40 -20.60 -20.27
C ALA A 149 -5.53 -19.97 -21.11
N ASP A 150 -5.38 -18.74 -21.60
CA ASP A 150 -6.43 -18.04 -22.37
C ASP A 150 -6.18 -17.96 -23.90
N GLU A 151 -5.07 -18.49 -24.43
CA GLU A 151 -4.76 -18.44 -25.87
C GLU A 151 -5.00 -19.76 -26.64
N ALA A 152 -5.76 -20.70 -26.08
CA ALA A 152 -6.15 -21.92 -26.78
C ALA A 152 -7.66 -22.18 -26.66
N ALA A 153 -8.45 -21.36 -27.35
CA ALA A 153 -9.84 -21.61 -27.70
C ALA A 153 -10.05 -21.39 -29.20
#